data_AF-A0A8B8MJ39-F1
#
_entry.id   AF-A0A8B8MJ39-F1
#
_cell.length_a   1.000
_cell.length_b   1.000
_cell.length_c   1.000
_cell.angle_alpha   90.00
_cell.angle_beta   90.00
_cell.angle_gamma   90.00
#
_symmetry.space_group_name_H-M   'P 1'
#
loop_
_entity.id
_entity.type
_entity.pdbx_description
1 polymer ?
#
loop_
_entity_poly.entity_id
_entity_poly.type
_entity_poly.pdbx_seq_one_letter_code
_entity_poly.pdbx_strand_id
1 'polypeptide(L)'
;MVSPKCMQLEEEFKSLIKVWLSVIASLCYCYFISSKIPKGLFRFLSILPILYLFTILPLQLSTVLPTGITAFLITWLTNFKLLLFTFDLGPLSSNPSKPLPLFLSFACLPIRLTHKQTDPSNQSPFKLKLYLILPIKALLVSVLLIGLNDHKQKFHPIFILGLYCTIVYLLLDVILGLCNIVINVALGIELELPSDEPYLSTSLRDFWGRRWNLMVTHLLRHTVYMPVRSVMSNTILGTQWASVPGVMASFLVSGLMHELLFYYSTRATPTWEVTCFFVLHGVCVVVEFCVRKRSGHKGRLHWAASGPITVAFVISTAAWLFFPPLLRDGVDERLMKEFKHGVDCMMPNFYRFY
;
A
#
# COMPACT_ATOMS: atom_id res chain seq x y z
N MET A 1 7.73 33.63 18.89
CA MET A 1 8.41 32.35 19.18
C MET A 1 7.60 31.24 18.57
N VAL A 2 8.23 30.37 17.76
CA VAL A 2 7.57 29.17 17.21
C VAL A 2 7.27 28.24 18.40
N SER A 3 6.04 27.70 18.48
CA SER A 3 5.67 26.76 19.55
C SER A 3 6.62 25.55 19.53
N PRO A 4 7.05 25.02 20.69
CA PRO A 4 7.95 23.85 20.76
C PRO A 4 7.45 22.65 19.95
N LYS A 5 6.14 22.54 19.76
CA LYS A 5 5.50 21.53 18.91
C LYS A 5 5.79 21.71 17.41
N CYS A 6 5.84 22.95 16.93
CA CYS A 6 6.16 23.22 15.53
C CYS A 6 7.68 23.11 15.26
N MET A 7 8.54 23.24 16.28
CA MET A 7 9.98 22.93 16.16
C MET A 7 10.21 21.43 15.93
N GLN A 8 9.50 20.55 16.64
CA GLN A 8 9.58 19.10 16.43
C GLN A 8 9.14 18.69 15.01
N LEU A 9 8.10 19.34 14.47
CA LEU A 9 7.64 19.13 13.09
C LEU A 9 8.71 19.58 12.06
N GLU A 10 9.42 20.67 12.33
CA GLU A 10 10.49 21.17 11.47
C GLU A 10 11.69 20.20 11.43
N GLU A 11 12.08 19.64 12.58
CA GLU A 11 13.13 18.61 12.64
C GLU A 11 12.74 17.36 11.87
N GLU A 12 11.50 16.90 12.03
CA GLU A 12 10.98 15.76 11.28
C GLU A 12 10.99 16.03 9.76
N PHE A 13 10.64 17.24 9.33
CA PHE A 13 10.71 17.64 7.92
C PHE A 13 12.15 17.60 7.39
N LYS A 14 13.14 18.02 8.17
CA LYS A 14 14.56 17.89 7.82
C LYS A 14 14.98 16.43 7.67
N SER A 15 14.54 15.55 8.58
CA SER A 15 14.78 14.11 8.49
C SER A 15 14.13 13.50 7.24
N LEU A 16 12.90 13.89 6.93
CA LEU A 16 12.18 13.47 5.73
C LEU A 16 12.94 13.87 4.45
N ILE A 17 13.44 15.10 4.37
CA ILE A 17 14.28 15.54 3.24
C ILE A 17 15.52 14.66 3.09
N LYS A 18 16.25 14.40 4.19
CA LYS A 18 17.46 13.55 4.15
C LYS A 18 17.15 12.13 3.67
N VAL A 19 16.02 11.56 4.10
CA VAL A 19 15.55 10.25 3.67
C VAL A 19 15.29 10.26 2.16
N TRP A 20 14.51 11.21 1.65
CA TRP A 20 14.17 11.27 0.22
C TRP A 20 15.37 11.59 -0.68
N LEU A 21 16.31 12.43 -0.23
CA LEU A 21 17.58 12.63 -0.93
C LEU A 21 18.38 11.33 -1.04
N SER A 22 18.41 10.53 0.04
CA SER A 22 19.08 9.22 0.04
C SER A 22 18.40 8.23 -0.91
N VAL A 23 17.06 8.25 -0.98
CA VAL A 23 16.28 7.46 -1.96
C VAL A 23 16.65 7.84 -3.39
N ILE A 24 16.63 9.13 -3.71
CA ILE A 24 16.94 9.63 -5.06
C ILE A 24 18.38 9.27 -5.45
N ALA A 25 19.35 9.49 -4.57
CA ALA A 25 20.74 9.14 -4.82
C ALA A 25 20.92 7.63 -5.08
N SER A 26 20.25 6.78 -4.31
CA SER A 26 20.28 5.32 -4.48
C SER A 26 19.65 4.89 -5.81
N LEU A 27 18.54 5.51 -6.21
CA LEU A 27 17.92 5.21 -7.50
C LEU A 27 18.76 5.70 -8.69
N CYS A 28 19.45 6.84 -8.54
CA CYS A 28 20.45 7.29 -9.52
C CYS A 28 21.58 6.26 -9.66
N TYR A 29 22.07 5.68 -8.56
CA TYR A 29 23.02 4.57 -8.62
C TYR A 29 22.46 3.37 -9.41
N CYS A 30 21.23 2.93 -9.10
CA CYS A 30 20.58 1.84 -9.84
C CYS A 30 20.50 2.14 -11.34
N TYR A 31 20.18 3.38 -11.69
CA TYR A 31 20.01 3.83 -13.07
C TYR A 31 21.33 3.91 -13.84
N PHE A 32 22.39 4.50 -13.26
CA PHE A 32 23.64 4.74 -13.98
C PHE A 32 24.64 3.57 -13.91
N ILE A 33 24.58 2.78 -12.85
CA ILE A 33 25.56 1.71 -12.56
C ILE A 33 24.90 0.35 -12.71
N SER A 34 23.89 0.02 -11.88
CA SER A 34 23.32 -1.33 -11.87
C SER A 34 22.62 -1.71 -13.18
N SER A 35 22.06 -0.74 -13.92
CA SER A 35 21.45 -0.96 -15.24
C SER A 35 22.44 -1.50 -16.28
N LYS A 36 23.73 -1.17 -16.16
CA LYS A 36 24.79 -1.60 -17.08
C LYS A 36 25.25 -3.03 -16.82
N ILE A 37 24.94 -3.58 -15.65
CA ILE A 37 25.24 -4.97 -15.29
C ILE A 37 24.19 -5.85 -15.97
N PRO A 38 24.55 -7.01 -16.57
CA PRO A 38 23.58 -7.92 -17.16
C PRO A 38 22.57 -8.44 -16.12
N LYS A 39 21.35 -8.77 -16.58
CA LYS A 39 20.29 -9.31 -15.72
C LYS A 39 20.72 -10.56 -14.96
N GLY A 40 20.20 -10.74 -13.76
CA GLY A 40 20.47 -11.89 -12.90
C GLY A 40 21.28 -11.55 -11.65
N LEU A 41 22.09 -12.51 -11.20
CA LEU A 41 22.69 -12.49 -9.87
C LEU A 41 23.60 -11.28 -9.61
N PHE A 42 24.48 -10.92 -10.55
CA PHE A 42 25.40 -9.80 -10.35
C PHE A 42 24.68 -8.45 -10.23
N ARG A 43 23.62 -8.24 -11.00
CA ARG A 43 22.77 -7.05 -10.88
C ARG A 43 22.04 -7.04 -9.53
N PHE A 44 21.55 -8.19 -9.08
CA PHE A 44 20.95 -8.34 -7.75
C PHE A 44 21.95 -7.99 -6.63
N LEU A 45 23.17 -8.53 -6.68
CA LEU A 45 24.21 -8.23 -5.69
C LEU A 45 24.57 -6.74 -5.66
N SER A 46 24.62 -6.06 -6.81
CA SER A 46 24.83 -4.61 -6.88
C SER A 46 23.69 -3.79 -6.25
N ILE A 47 22.45 -4.29 -6.32
CA ILE A 47 21.26 -3.60 -5.79
C ILE A 47 21.00 -3.96 -4.32
N LEU A 48 21.54 -5.08 -3.82
CA LEU A 48 21.32 -5.56 -2.46
C LEU A 48 21.59 -4.51 -1.35
N PRO A 49 22.67 -3.70 -1.40
CA PRO A 49 22.88 -2.64 -0.41
C PRO A 49 21.77 -1.59 -0.41
N ILE A 50 21.16 -1.32 -1.57
CA ILE A 50 20.06 -0.38 -1.72
C ILE A 50 18.77 -0.95 -1.13
N LEU A 51 18.50 -2.24 -1.36
CA LEU A 51 17.34 -2.91 -0.74
C LEU A 51 17.41 -2.85 0.79
N TYR A 52 18.60 -3.07 1.34
CA TYR A 52 18.86 -2.93 2.77
C TYR A 52 18.65 -1.49 3.24
N LEU A 53 19.25 -0.51 2.54
CA LEU A 53 19.07 0.91 2.86
C LEU A 53 17.58 1.31 2.87
N PHE A 54 16.82 0.90 1.86
CA PHE A 54 15.38 1.19 1.75
C PHE A 54 14.55 0.52 2.84
N THR A 55 15.09 -0.51 3.50
CA THR A 55 14.46 -1.13 4.67
C THR A 55 14.73 -0.30 5.93
N ILE A 56 15.93 0.25 6.12
CA ILE A 56 16.26 1.00 7.34
C ILE A 56 15.80 2.48 7.31
N LEU A 57 15.62 3.08 6.13
CA LEU A 57 15.30 4.51 5.99
C LEU A 57 14.06 4.98 6.78
N PRO A 58 12.92 4.26 6.81
CA PRO A 58 11.77 4.67 7.60
C PRO A 58 12.07 4.78 9.10
N LEU A 59 13.10 4.07 9.61
CA LEU A 59 13.46 4.12 11.02
C LEU A 59 13.98 5.49 11.46
N GLN A 60 14.45 6.32 10.51
CA GLN A 60 14.96 7.68 10.75
C GLN A 60 13.85 8.71 11.01
N LEU A 61 12.59 8.34 10.77
CA LEU A 61 11.42 9.19 10.99
C LEU A 61 10.77 8.85 12.32
N SER A 62 10.24 9.85 13.02
CA SER A 62 9.63 9.69 14.34
C SER A 62 8.11 9.68 14.28
N THR A 63 7.53 10.32 13.25
CA THR A 63 6.09 10.50 13.09
C THR A 63 5.45 9.31 12.36
N VAL A 64 4.28 8.88 12.80
CA VAL A 64 3.57 7.69 12.32
C VAL A 64 3.25 7.80 10.83
N LEU A 65 2.69 8.93 10.39
CA LEU A 65 2.19 9.06 9.01
C LEU A 65 3.34 9.12 7.96
N PRO A 66 4.34 10.02 8.07
CA PRO A 66 5.52 10.00 7.20
C PRO A 66 6.30 8.69 7.21
N THR A 67 6.43 8.06 8.39
CA THR A 67 7.06 6.73 8.52
C THR A 67 6.29 5.69 7.72
N GLY A 68 4.97 5.61 7.91
CA GLY A 68 4.11 4.66 7.21
C GLY A 68 4.09 4.87 5.69
N ILE A 69 4.02 6.12 5.22
CA ILE A 69 4.07 6.46 3.79
C ILE A 69 5.43 6.05 3.19
N THR A 70 6.52 6.42 3.84
CA THR A 70 7.88 6.08 3.38
C THR A 70 8.08 4.58 3.34
N ALA A 71 7.68 3.87 4.40
CA ALA A 71 7.79 2.42 4.45
C ALA A 71 6.96 1.72 3.38
N PHE A 72 5.71 2.18 3.16
CA PHE A 72 4.86 1.62 2.12
C PHE A 72 5.44 1.87 0.72
N LEU A 73 5.80 3.12 0.38
CA LEU A 73 6.30 3.44 -0.96
C LEU A 73 7.69 2.85 -1.21
N ILE A 74 8.63 3.04 -0.28
CA ILE A 74 10.05 2.74 -0.49
C ILE A 74 10.38 1.31 -0.08
N THR A 75 10.14 0.95 1.19
CA THR A 75 10.49 -0.38 1.70
C THR A 75 9.70 -1.49 1.02
N TRP A 76 8.44 -1.23 0.66
CA TRP A 76 7.64 -2.22 -0.05
C TRP A 76 7.65 -2.03 -1.56
N LEU A 77 7.02 -0.97 -2.10
CA LEU A 77 6.81 -0.89 -3.54
C LEU A 77 8.12 -0.76 -4.32
N THR A 78 9.01 0.15 -3.92
CA THR A 78 10.27 0.40 -4.62
C THR A 78 11.21 -0.81 -4.55
N ASN A 79 11.39 -1.43 -3.38
CA ASN A 79 12.19 -2.65 -3.26
C ASN A 79 11.68 -3.79 -4.16
N PHE A 80 10.36 -3.99 -4.22
CA PHE A 80 9.77 -5.03 -5.06
C PHE A 80 9.98 -4.73 -6.55
N LYS A 81 9.88 -3.47 -6.96
CA LYS A 81 10.18 -3.04 -8.34
C LYS A 81 11.65 -3.18 -8.68
N LEU A 82 12.56 -2.83 -7.76
CA LEU A 82 13.99 -3.01 -7.93
C LEU A 82 14.35 -4.50 -8.04
N LEU A 83 13.70 -5.36 -7.27
CA LEU A 83 13.87 -6.81 -7.40
C LEU A 83 13.45 -7.28 -8.80
N LEU A 84 12.32 -6.83 -9.33
CA LEU A 84 11.93 -7.14 -10.72
C LEU A 84 12.95 -6.58 -11.74
N PHE A 85 13.45 -5.36 -11.52
CA PHE A 85 14.45 -4.73 -12.36
C PHE A 85 15.76 -5.54 -12.46
N THR A 86 16.12 -6.31 -11.42
CA THR A 86 17.30 -7.19 -11.48
C THR A 86 17.20 -8.26 -12.58
N PHE A 87 15.97 -8.63 -12.97
CA PHE A 87 15.68 -9.66 -13.97
C PHE A 87 15.12 -9.11 -15.29
N ASP A 88 15.24 -7.79 -15.53
CA ASP A 88 14.59 -7.10 -16.66
C ASP A 88 13.06 -7.26 -16.68
N LEU A 89 12.45 -7.36 -15.49
CA LEU A 89 11.01 -7.45 -15.32
C LEU A 89 10.44 -6.17 -14.72
N GLY A 90 9.12 -6.03 -14.83
CA GLY A 90 8.37 -4.95 -14.21
C GLY A 90 8.56 -3.61 -14.92
N PRO A 91 8.03 -2.53 -14.33
CA PRO A 91 7.85 -1.28 -15.05
C PRO A 91 9.14 -0.46 -15.16
N LEU A 92 10.19 -0.82 -14.41
CA LEU A 92 11.49 -0.16 -14.46
C LEU A 92 12.34 -0.59 -15.66
N SER A 93 12.21 -1.83 -16.13
CA SER A 93 12.91 -2.29 -17.33
C SER A 93 12.20 -1.78 -18.59
N SER A 94 12.97 -1.27 -19.55
CA SER A 94 12.52 -1.03 -20.93
C SER A 94 13.71 -0.99 -21.88
N ASN A 95 13.45 -1.26 -23.15
CA ASN A 95 14.41 -1.09 -24.23
C ASN A 95 13.78 -0.18 -25.31
N PRO A 96 14.26 1.06 -25.51
CA PRO A 96 15.40 1.72 -24.83
C PRO A 96 15.11 2.08 -23.36
N SER A 97 16.17 2.38 -22.60
CA SER A 97 16.08 2.81 -21.20
C SER A 97 15.22 4.08 -21.06
N LYS A 98 14.38 4.12 -20.02
CA LYS A 98 13.56 5.31 -19.71
C LYS A 98 14.46 6.49 -19.34
N PRO A 99 14.08 7.73 -19.65
CA PRO A 99 14.75 8.90 -19.10
C PRO A 99 14.79 8.85 -17.56
N LEU A 100 15.84 9.43 -16.94
CA LEU A 100 16.04 9.40 -15.49
C LEU A 100 14.81 9.87 -14.69
N PRO A 101 14.14 11.00 -15.01
CA PRO A 101 12.95 11.43 -14.25
C PRO A 101 11.83 10.38 -14.28
N LEU A 102 11.62 9.75 -15.44
CA LEU A 102 10.64 8.69 -15.61
C LEU A 102 11.02 7.46 -14.79
N PHE A 103 12.29 7.04 -14.80
CA PHE A 103 12.77 5.93 -13.98
C PHE A 103 12.54 6.20 -12.48
N LEU A 104 12.87 7.39 -11.99
CA LEU A 104 12.67 7.79 -10.59
C LEU A 104 11.20 7.77 -10.20
N SER A 105 10.32 8.36 -11.02
CA SER A 105 8.87 8.37 -10.76
C SER A 105 8.30 6.95 -10.73
N PHE A 106 8.67 6.10 -11.68
CA PHE A 106 8.22 4.72 -11.73
C PHE A 106 8.72 3.88 -10.55
N ALA A 107 9.90 4.19 -10.01
CA ALA A 107 10.47 3.51 -8.86
C ALA A 107 9.75 3.90 -7.55
N CYS A 108 9.63 5.20 -7.28
CA CYS A 108 9.10 5.73 -6.01
C CYS A 108 7.58 5.65 -5.91
N LEU A 109 6.86 5.83 -7.02
CA LEU A 109 5.41 6.06 -6.97
C LEU A 109 4.63 4.84 -7.46
N PRO A 110 3.39 4.63 -6.99
CA PRO A 110 2.52 3.51 -7.36
C PRO A 110 2.03 3.61 -8.81
N ILE A 111 2.93 3.47 -9.79
CA ILE A 111 2.61 3.61 -11.22
C ILE A 111 2.10 2.29 -11.80
N ARG A 112 0.90 2.32 -12.38
CA ARG A 112 0.37 1.27 -13.26
C ARG A 112 0.08 1.89 -14.62
N LEU A 113 0.80 1.45 -15.64
CA LEU A 113 0.51 1.83 -17.02
C LEU A 113 -0.72 1.07 -17.51
N THR A 114 -1.81 1.78 -17.74
CA THR A 114 -2.98 1.21 -18.41
C THR A 114 -2.66 1.10 -19.89
N HIS A 115 -2.55 -0.12 -20.42
CA HIS A 115 -2.35 -0.36 -21.86
C HIS A 115 -3.66 -0.26 -22.67
N LYS A 116 -4.77 0.15 -22.03
CA LYS A 116 -5.99 0.53 -22.76
C LYS A 116 -5.74 1.91 -23.34
N GLN A 117 -5.59 1.98 -24.66
CA GLN A 117 -5.86 3.18 -25.43
C GLN A 117 -7.25 3.68 -25.00
N THR A 118 -7.29 4.67 -24.12
CA THR A 118 -8.53 5.38 -23.82
C THR A 118 -8.78 6.30 -24.99
N ASP A 119 -9.88 6.05 -25.70
CA ASP A 119 -10.47 7.03 -26.60
C ASP A 119 -10.46 8.42 -25.94
N PRO A 120 -10.04 9.47 -26.65
CA PRO A 120 -9.93 10.83 -26.08
C PRO A 120 -11.26 11.39 -25.55
N SER A 121 -12.40 10.77 -25.87
CA SER A 121 -13.73 11.17 -25.40
C SER A 121 -14.04 10.80 -23.94
N ASN A 122 -13.31 9.84 -23.33
CA ASN A 122 -13.58 9.35 -21.97
C ASN A 122 -12.62 9.90 -20.89
N GLN A 123 -11.73 10.83 -21.25
CA GLN A 123 -10.69 11.35 -20.35
C GLN A 123 -11.17 12.45 -19.38
N SER A 124 -12.19 13.23 -19.75
CA SER A 124 -12.66 14.36 -18.95
C SER A 124 -13.39 14.02 -17.64
N PRO A 125 -14.22 12.95 -17.53
CA PRO A 125 -14.95 12.68 -16.29
C PRO A 125 -14.06 12.07 -15.21
N PHE A 126 -12.98 11.36 -15.57
CA PHE A 126 -12.07 10.75 -14.61
C PHE A 126 -11.22 11.78 -13.87
N LYS A 127 -10.64 12.76 -14.60
CA LYS A 127 -9.86 13.85 -13.99
C LYS A 127 -10.72 14.67 -13.03
N LEU A 128 -11.90 15.09 -13.48
CA LEU A 128 -12.82 15.86 -12.65
C LEU A 128 -13.22 15.09 -11.39
N LYS A 129 -13.49 13.78 -11.52
CA LYS A 129 -13.81 12.90 -10.39
C LYS A 129 -12.64 12.79 -9.41
N LEU A 130 -11.40 12.65 -9.88
CA LEU A 130 -10.22 12.58 -8.99
C LEU A 130 -9.99 13.91 -8.25
N TYR A 131 -9.95 15.03 -8.96
CA TYR A 131 -9.67 16.35 -8.37
C TYR A 131 -10.77 16.83 -7.41
N LEU A 132 -12.03 16.43 -7.62
CA LEU A 132 -13.14 16.78 -6.72
C LEU A 132 -13.30 15.79 -5.56
N ILE A 133 -13.17 14.49 -5.78
CA ILE A 133 -13.44 13.48 -4.75
C ILE A 133 -12.28 13.39 -3.76
N LEU A 134 -11.03 13.58 -4.20
CA LEU A 134 -9.86 13.49 -3.32
C LEU A 134 -9.90 14.48 -2.14
N PRO A 135 -10.12 15.80 -2.34
CA PRO A 135 -10.21 16.73 -1.21
C PRO A 135 -11.40 16.44 -0.30
N ILE A 136 -12.52 15.94 -0.84
CA ILE A 136 -13.67 15.50 -0.03
C ILE A 136 -13.28 14.31 0.87
N LYS A 137 -12.57 13.32 0.32
CA LYS A 137 -12.07 12.18 1.10
C LYS A 137 -11.05 12.61 2.14
N ALA A 138 -10.14 13.52 1.80
CA ALA A 138 -9.17 14.07 2.75
C ALA A 138 -9.85 14.86 3.87
N LEU A 139 -10.88 15.66 3.57
CA LEU A 139 -11.69 16.34 4.56
C LEU A 139 -12.42 15.34 5.46
N LEU A 140 -13.01 14.28 4.87
CA LEU A 140 -13.68 13.23 5.62
C LEU A 140 -12.72 12.51 6.59
N VAL A 141 -11.52 12.17 6.15
CA VAL A 141 -10.47 11.60 7.03
C VAL A 141 -10.16 12.54 8.19
N SER A 142 -9.98 13.83 7.90
CA SER A 142 -9.70 14.86 8.89
C SER A 142 -10.80 14.91 9.97
N VAL A 143 -12.06 14.98 9.54
CA VAL A 143 -13.22 15.04 10.44
C VAL A 143 -13.34 13.76 11.28
N LEU A 144 -13.12 12.59 10.68
CA LEU A 144 -13.17 11.31 11.40
C LEU A 144 -12.06 11.19 12.46
N LEU A 145 -10.83 11.63 12.14
CA LEU A 145 -9.72 11.61 13.10
C LEU A 145 -9.95 12.58 14.26
N ILE A 146 -10.44 13.80 13.98
CA ILE A 146 -10.76 14.79 15.03
C ILE A 146 -11.93 14.28 15.89
N GLY A 147 -13.00 13.79 15.27
CA GLY A 147 -14.17 13.28 15.98
C GLY A 147 -13.85 12.07 16.86
N LEU A 148 -12.98 11.16 16.40
CA LEU A 148 -12.46 10.07 17.25
C LEU A 148 -11.62 10.61 18.40
N ASN A 149 -10.71 11.57 18.16
CA ASN A 149 -9.88 12.14 19.22
C ASN A 149 -10.70 12.72 20.38
N ASP A 150 -11.82 13.39 20.07
CA ASP A 150 -12.60 14.11 21.07
C ASP A 150 -13.70 13.25 21.73
N HIS A 151 -14.15 12.18 21.06
CA HIS A 151 -15.33 11.40 21.50
C HIS A 151 -15.15 9.88 21.52
N LYS A 152 -13.93 9.34 21.36
CA LYS A 152 -13.64 7.88 21.34
C LYS A 152 -14.37 7.10 22.44
N GLN A 153 -14.38 7.60 23.68
CA GLN A 153 -14.95 6.92 24.83
C GLN A 153 -16.50 6.80 24.82
N LYS A 154 -17.18 7.58 23.98
CA LYS A 154 -18.66 7.62 23.94
C LYS A 154 -19.26 6.58 22.97
N PHE A 155 -18.44 6.01 22.09
CA PHE A 155 -18.93 5.15 21.01
C PHE A 155 -18.78 3.65 21.34
N HIS A 156 -19.68 2.84 20.78
CA HIS A 156 -19.61 1.38 20.91
C HIS A 156 -18.35 0.83 20.19
N PRO A 157 -17.64 -0.17 20.74
CA PRO A 157 -16.39 -0.70 20.15
C PRO A 157 -16.51 -1.16 18.69
N ILE A 158 -17.64 -1.79 18.32
CA ILE A 158 -17.90 -2.23 16.93
C ILE A 158 -18.00 -1.02 15.99
N PHE A 159 -18.61 0.07 16.43
CA PHE A 159 -18.71 1.29 15.63
C PHE A 159 -17.33 1.93 15.43
N ILE A 160 -16.52 1.99 16.49
CA ILE A 160 -15.14 2.49 16.44
C ILE A 160 -14.30 1.66 15.46
N LEU A 161 -14.42 0.33 15.49
CA LEU A 161 -13.74 -0.55 14.55
C LEU A 161 -14.14 -0.26 13.09
N GLY A 162 -15.44 -0.05 12.83
CA GLY A 162 -15.93 0.34 11.51
C GLY A 162 -15.35 1.68 11.04
N LEU A 163 -15.21 2.65 11.96
CA LEU A 163 -14.53 3.91 11.68
C LEU A 163 -13.04 3.71 11.36
N TYR A 164 -12.31 2.89 12.12
CA TYR A 164 -10.90 2.60 11.80
C TYR A 164 -10.74 1.93 10.43
N CYS A 165 -11.59 0.97 10.08
CA CYS A 165 -11.60 0.36 8.75
C CYS A 165 -11.79 1.42 7.65
N THR A 166 -12.72 2.35 7.88
CA THR A 166 -13.03 3.45 6.96
C THR A 166 -11.85 4.42 6.84
N ILE A 167 -11.23 4.79 7.96
CA ILE A 167 -10.06 5.67 7.99
C ILE A 167 -8.89 5.05 7.24
N VAL A 168 -8.56 3.78 7.49
CA VAL A 168 -7.47 3.09 6.78
C VAL A 168 -7.72 3.06 5.27
N TYR A 169 -8.96 2.73 4.86
CA TYR A 169 -9.35 2.75 3.45
C TYR A 169 -9.20 4.13 2.82
N LEU A 170 -9.77 5.17 3.45
CA LEU A 170 -9.73 6.52 2.93
C LEU A 170 -8.30 7.09 2.94
N LEU A 171 -7.51 6.82 3.97
CA LEU A 171 -6.13 7.28 4.08
C LEU A 171 -5.27 6.68 2.96
N LEU A 172 -5.39 5.38 2.71
CA LEU A 172 -4.69 4.71 1.61
C LEU A 172 -5.09 5.31 0.25
N ASP A 173 -6.38 5.54 0.05
CA ASP A 173 -6.91 6.11 -1.20
C ASP A 173 -6.47 7.58 -1.40
N VAL A 174 -6.41 8.38 -0.32
CA VAL A 174 -5.89 9.75 -0.35
C VAL A 174 -4.41 9.77 -0.69
N ILE A 175 -3.58 8.96 -0.03
CA ILE A 175 -2.13 8.90 -0.28
C ILE A 175 -1.83 8.51 -1.73
N LEU A 176 -2.50 7.46 -2.22
CA LEU A 176 -2.31 6.98 -3.59
C LEU A 176 -2.90 7.94 -4.62
N GLY A 177 -4.03 8.59 -4.33
CA GLY A 177 -4.61 9.64 -5.16
C GLY A 177 -3.71 10.87 -5.28
N LEU A 178 -3.04 11.28 -4.20
CA LEU A 178 -2.02 12.35 -4.22
C LEU A 178 -0.82 11.96 -5.08
N CYS A 179 -0.33 10.72 -4.97
CA CYS A 179 0.72 10.22 -5.85
C CYS A 179 0.28 10.29 -7.33
N ASN A 180 -0.99 9.99 -7.61
CA ASN A 180 -1.53 10.05 -8.96
C ASN A 180 -1.55 11.47 -9.51
N ILE A 181 -1.94 12.48 -8.71
CA ILE A 181 -1.91 13.89 -9.11
C ILE A 181 -0.47 14.32 -9.42
N VAL A 182 0.49 13.97 -8.56
CA VAL A 182 1.90 14.32 -8.77
C VAL A 182 2.41 13.77 -10.11
N ILE A 183 2.08 12.53 -10.44
CA ILE A 183 2.48 11.91 -11.72
C ILE A 183 1.77 12.56 -12.90
N ASN A 184 0.47 12.83 -12.77
CA ASN A 184 -0.29 13.43 -13.84
C ASN A 184 0.26 14.81 -14.22
N VAL A 185 0.58 15.62 -13.21
CA VAL A 185 1.17 16.95 -13.41
C VAL A 185 2.60 16.86 -13.95
N ALA A 186 3.42 15.94 -13.43
CA ALA A 186 4.83 15.84 -13.80
C ALA A 186 5.07 15.16 -15.17
N LEU A 187 4.25 14.16 -15.53
CA LEU A 187 4.50 13.25 -16.66
C LEU A 187 3.32 13.14 -17.63
N GLY A 188 2.15 13.72 -17.31
CA GLY A 188 0.95 13.58 -18.12
C GLY A 188 0.35 12.17 -18.14
N ILE A 189 0.84 11.26 -17.27
CA ILE A 189 0.41 9.86 -17.23
C ILE A 189 -0.81 9.73 -16.31
N GLU A 190 -1.85 9.03 -16.79
CA GLU A 190 -3.01 8.66 -16.00
C GLU A 190 -2.82 7.28 -15.36
N LEU A 191 -3.33 7.13 -14.14
CA LEU A 191 -3.14 5.95 -13.31
C LEU A 191 -4.47 5.32 -12.96
N GLU A 192 -4.48 3.99 -12.84
CA GLU A 192 -5.63 3.27 -12.32
C GLU A 192 -5.91 3.67 -10.86
N LEU A 193 -7.20 3.64 -10.51
CA LEU A 193 -7.63 3.85 -9.13
C LEU A 193 -7.00 2.78 -8.21
N PRO A 194 -6.57 3.16 -7.00
CA PRO A 194 -5.98 2.25 -6.03
C PRO A 194 -6.81 1.02 -5.67
N SER A 195 -8.12 1.24 -5.58
CA SER A 195 -9.12 0.26 -5.18
C SER A 195 -10.38 0.43 -6.01
N ASP A 196 -11.09 -0.66 -6.24
CA ASP A 196 -12.35 -0.71 -6.99
C ASP A 196 -13.48 -1.13 -6.04
N GLU A 197 -13.96 -0.18 -5.24
CA GLU A 197 -15.11 -0.31 -4.34
C GLU A 197 -15.13 -1.64 -3.56
N PRO A 198 -14.17 -1.84 -2.62
CA PRO A 198 -13.93 -3.14 -1.98
C PRO A 198 -15.10 -3.65 -1.13
N TYR A 199 -15.98 -2.76 -0.68
CA TYR A 199 -17.21 -3.08 0.05
C TYR A 199 -18.27 -3.78 -0.83
N LEU A 200 -18.14 -3.75 -2.16
CA LEU A 200 -19.00 -4.49 -3.09
C LEU A 200 -18.46 -5.89 -3.42
N SER A 201 -17.42 -6.35 -2.71
CA SER A 201 -16.84 -7.68 -2.93
C SER A 201 -17.83 -8.78 -2.61
N THR A 202 -17.99 -9.74 -3.52
CA THR A 202 -18.91 -10.88 -3.37
C THR A 202 -18.21 -12.15 -2.88
N SER A 203 -16.88 -12.12 -2.79
CA SER A 203 -16.01 -13.22 -2.35
C SER A 203 -14.65 -12.70 -1.90
N LEU A 204 -13.91 -13.48 -1.10
CA LEU A 204 -12.57 -13.09 -0.65
C LEU A 204 -11.58 -12.99 -1.81
N ARG A 205 -11.73 -13.87 -2.80
CA ARG A 205 -10.94 -13.78 -4.03
C ARG A 205 -11.20 -12.48 -4.80
N ASP A 206 -12.44 -12.00 -4.81
CA ASP A 206 -12.81 -10.73 -5.47
C ASP A 206 -12.26 -9.53 -4.70
N PHE A 207 -12.40 -9.55 -3.36
CA PHE A 207 -11.85 -8.52 -2.47
C PHE A 207 -10.34 -8.34 -2.68
N TRP A 208 -9.54 -9.37 -2.43
CA TRP A 208 -8.07 -9.29 -2.48
C TRP A 208 -7.51 -9.22 -3.90
N GLY A 209 -8.19 -9.84 -4.88
CA GLY A 209 -7.67 -9.98 -6.24
C GLY A 209 -8.01 -8.83 -7.18
N ARG A 210 -9.13 -8.15 -6.96
CA ARG A 210 -9.69 -7.19 -7.94
C ARG A 210 -10.07 -5.85 -7.37
N ARG A 211 -10.28 -5.73 -6.06
CA ARG A 211 -10.88 -4.53 -5.48
C ARG A 211 -10.02 -3.83 -4.46
N TRP A 212 -9.24 -4.56 -3.67
CA TRP A 212 -8.39 -3.99 -2.63
C TRP A 212 -6.94 -3.84 -3.10
N ASN A 213 -6.41 -2.62 -3.01
CA ASN A 213 -5.00 -2.27 -3.24
C ASN A 213 -4.36 -2.98 -4.45
N LEU A 214 -4.85 -2.62 -5.64
CA LEU A 214 -4.47 -3.25 -6.92
C LEU A 214 -2.98 -3.13 -7.22
N MET A 215 -2.31 -2.10 -6.69
CA MET A 215 -0.87 -1.90 -6.82
C MET A 215 -0.09 -3.01 -6.12
N VAL A 216 -0.40 -3.27 -4.85
CA VAL A 216 0.25 -4.34 -4.08
C VAL A 216 -0.04 -5.71 -4.67
N THR A 217 -1.30 -5.97 -5.05
CA THR A 217 -1.69 -7.24 -5.68
C THR A 217 -0.93 -7.46 -6.99
N HIS A 218 -0.70 -6.42 -7.79
CA HIS A 218 0.10 -6.51 -9.00
C HIS A 218 1.57 -6.84 -8.70
N LEU A 219 2.19 -6.13 -7.77
CA LEU A 219 3.59 -6.36 -7.42
C LEU A 219 3.79 -7.78 -6.87
N LEU A 220 2.97 -8.21 -5.91
CA LEU A 220 3.01 -9.57 -5.36
C LEU A 220 2.80 -10.63 -6.45
N ARG A 221 1.94 -10.34 -7.44
CA ARG A 221 1.73 -11.26 -8.56
C ARG A 221 3.01 -11.49 -9.35
N HIS A 222 3.76 -10.43 -9.65
CA HIS A 222 4.98 -10.51 -10.45
C HIS A 222 6.21 -10.93 -9.65
N THR A 223 6.34 -10.50 -8.39
CA THR A 223 7.50 -10.82 -7.55
C THR A 223 7.41 -12.16 -6.86
N VAL A 224 6.20 -12.64 -6.51
CA VAL A 224 6.01 -13.84 -5.70
C VAL A 224 5.19 -14.90 -6.42
N TYR A 225 3.95 -14.58 -6.80
CA TYR A 225 3.01 -15.58 -7.32
C TYR A 225 3.53 -16.27 -8.59
N MET A 226 3.93 -15.49 -9.60
CA MET A 226 4.37 -16.02 -10.89
C MET A 226 5.66 -16.85 -10.77
N PRO A 227 6.73 -16.38 -10.07
CA PRO A 227 7.91 -17.20 -9.83
C PRO A 227 7.61 -18.50 -9.07
N VAL A 228 6.88 -18.43 -7.95
CA VAL A 228 6.56 -19.62 -7.14
C VAL A 228 5.73 -20.61 -7.95
N ARG A 229 4.70 -20.14 -8.67
CA ARG A 229 3.89 -20.99 -9.53
C ARG A 229 4.72 -21.68 -10.60
N SER A 230 5.65 -20.95 -11.24
CA SER A 230 6.51 -21.49 -12.30
C SER A 230 7.40 -22.62 -11.79
N VAL A 231 8.05 -22.42 -10.63
CA VAL A 231 8.86 -23.46 -9.99
C VAL A 231 7.99 -24.67 -9.63
N MET A 232 6.85 -24.45 -8.99
CA MET A 232 5.98 -25.53 -8.52
C MET A 232 5.33 -26.33 -9.66
N SER A 233 5.06 -25.70 -10.81
CA SER A 233 4.57 -26.39 -12.01
C SER A 233 5.61 -27.29 -12.66
N ASN A 234 6.90 -26.97 -12.49
CA ASN A 234 8.00 -27.73 -13.10
C ASN A 234 8.44 -28.92 -12.24
N THR A 235 8.22 -28.89 -10.92
CA THR A 235 8.82 -29.90 -10.02
C THR A 235 7.85 -31.01 -9.60
N ILE A 236 6.60 -30.71 -9.20
CA ILE A 236 5.78 -31.71 -8.45
C ILE A 236 4.26 -31.61 -8.66
N LEU A 237 3.70 -30.39 -8.79
CA LEU A 237 2.24 -30.19 -8.81
C LEU A 237 1.80 -29.82 -10.23
N GLY A 238 0.87 -30.59 -10.81
CA GLY A 238 0.30 -30.28 -12.12
C GLY A 238 -0.15 -28.82 -12.23
N THR A 239 -0.17 -28.28 -13.45
CA THR A 239 -0.38 -26.84 -13.77
C THR A 239 -1.56 -26.18 -13.07
N GLN A 240 -2.57 -26.96 -12.67
CA GLN A 240 -3.76 -26.51 -11.96
C GLN A 240 -3.61 -26.38 -10.44
N TRP A 241 -2.71 -27.14 -9.80
CA TRP A 241 -2.46 -27.08 -8.36
C TRP A 241 -1.28 -26.18 -8.00
N ALA A 242 -0.41 -25.88 -8.98
CA ALA A 242 0.68 -24.91 -8.84
C ALA A 242 0.20 -23.49 -8.46
N SER A 243 -1.08 -23.15 -8.63
CA SER A 243 -1.64 -21.87 -8.17
C SER A 243 -1.78 -21.78 -6.65
N VAL A 244 -2.00 -22.89 -5.96
CA VAL A 244 -2.17 -22.92 -4.49
C VAL A 244 -0.92 -22.44 -3.75
N PRO A 245 0.29 -23.00 -3.97
CA PRO A 245 1.50 -22.52 -3.31
C PRO A 245 1.82 -21.07 -3.71
N GLY A 246 1.51 -20.66 -4.95
CA GLY A 246 1.66 -19.27 -5.37
C GLY A 246 0.79 -18.31 -4.56
N VAL A 247 -0.49 -18.64 -4.35
CA VAL A 247 -1.42 -17.82 -3.53
C VAL A 247 -0.92 -17.77 -2.08
N MET A 248 -0.60 -18.93 -1.49
CA MET A 248 -0.13 -18.98 -0.10
C MET A 248 1.15 -18.17 0.11
N ALA A 249 2.12 -18.29 -0.82
CA ALA A 249 3.35 -17.51 -0.77
C ALA A 249 3.08 -15.99 -0.88
N SER A 250 2.17 -15.57 -1.77
CA SER A 250 1.80 -14.15 -1.88
C SER A 250 1.17 -13.59 -0.62
N PHE A 251 0.26 -14.34 0.02
CA PHE A 251 -0.35 -13.93 1.29
C PHE A 251 0.67 -13.93 2.45
N LEU A 252 1.58 -14.90 2.50
CA LEU A 252 2.65 -14.92 3.50
C LEU A 252 3.56 -13.70 3.34
N VAL A 253 4.08 -13.43 2.14
CA VAL A 253 4.93 -12.27 1.88
C VAL A 253 4.18 -10.97 2.16
N SER A 254 2.89 -10.89 1.82
CA SER A 254 2.06 -9.74 2.18
C SER A 254 1.96 -9.57 3.69
N GLY A 255 1.74 -10.64 4.45
CA GLY A 255 1.70 -10.62 5.91
C GLY A 255 3.00 -10.13 6.53
N LEU A 256 4.14 -10.67 6.08
CA LEU A 256 5.47 -10.25 6.54
C LEU A 256 5.73 -8.76 6.26
N MET A 257 5.32 -8.26 5.10
CA MET A 257 5.47 -6.85 4.79
C MET A 257 4.59 -5.98 5.70
N HIS A 258 3.36 -6.38 6.00
CA HIS A 258 2.51 -5.63 6.94
C HIS A 258 3.04 -5.69 8.37
N GLU A 259 3.59 -6.82 8.80
CA GLU A 259 4.27 -6.94 10.10
C GLU A 259 5.43 -5.93 10.20
N LEU A 260 6.21 -5.81 9.12
CA LEU A 260 7.30 -4.84 9.04
C LEU A 260 6.80 -3.38 9.02
N LEU A 261 5.71 -3.09 8.30
CA LEU A 261 5.09 -1.76 8.33
C LEU A 261 4.60 -1.41 9.74
N PHE A 262 4.00 -2.38 10.44
CA PHE A 262 3.51 -2.20 11.80
C PHE A 262 4.67 -2.01 12.77
N TYR A 263 5.77 -2.74 12.60
CA TYR A 263 7.00 -2.52 13.35
C TYR A 263 7.49 -1.07 13.23
N TYR A 264 7.47 -0.48 12.02
CA TYR A 264 7.87 0.91 11.85
C TYR A 264 6.94 1.91 12.54
N SER A 265 5.63 1.67 12.53
CA SER A 265 4.65 2.56 13.17
C SER A 265 4.57 2.40 14.68
N THR A 266 4.63 1.17 15.19
CA THR A 266 4.52 0.86 16.62
C THR A 266 5.83 1.09 17.35
N ARG A 267 6.96 0.72 16.72
CA ARG A 267 8.30 0.52 17.33
C ARG A 267 8.33 -0.55 18.42
N ALA A 268 7.37 -1.48 18.39
CA ALA A 268 7.26 -2.60 19.30
C ALA A 268 7.66 -3.92 18.63
N THR A 269 7.92 -4.95 19.41
CA THR A 269 8.28 -6.27 18.89
C THR A 269 7.14 -6.88 18.05
N PRO A 270 7.42 -7.44 16.86
CA PRO A 270 6.43 -8.13 16.04
C PRO A 270 5.68 -9.22 16.82
N THR A 271 4.34 -9.20 16.74
CA THR A 271 3.47 -10.16 17.42
C THR A 271 3.04 -11.30 16.52
N TRP A 272 3.26 -11.16 15.21
CA TRP A 272 2.85 -12.09 14.16
C TRP A 272 1.33 -12.21 13.96
N GLU A 273 0.53 -11.46 14.73
CA GLU A 273 -0.94 -11.42 14.62
C GLU A 273 -1.36 -10.99 13.21
N VAL A 274 -0.69 -9.99 12.64
CA VAL A 274 -0.98 -9.46 11.29
C VAL A 274 -0.57 -10.45 10.21
N THR A 275 0.58 -11.11 10.38
CA THR A 275 0.99 -12.19 9.47
C THR A 275 -0.04 -13.32 9.47
N CYS A 276 -0.53 -13.72 10.65
CA CYS A 276 -1.60 -14.70 10.80
C CYS A 276 -2.90 -14.27 10.10
N PHE A 277 -3.28 -12.98 10.16
CA PHE A 277 -4.42 -12.45 9.42
C PHE A 277 -4.29 -12.74 7.91
N PHE A 278 -3.17 -12.37 7.28
CA PHE A 278 -3.01 -12.59 5.85
C PHE A 278 -2.93 -14.06 5.48
N VAL A 279 -2.23 -14.89 6.27
CA VAL A 279 -2.15 -16.33 6.04
C VAL A 279 -3.53 -16.98 6.13
N LEU A 280 -4.35 -16.63 7.13
CA LEU A 280 -5.72 -17.10 7.28
C LEU A 280 -6.56 -16.75 6.04
N HIS A 281 -6.49 -15.50 5.59
CA HIS A 281 -7.18 -15.07 4.37
C HIS A 281 -6.70 -15.83 3.13
N GLY A 282 -5.40 -16.11 3.02
CA GLY A 282 -4.83 -16.95 1.97
C GLY A 282 -5.40 -18.38 1.97
N VAL A 283 -5.48 -19.02 3.15
CA VAL A 283 -6.12 -20.33 3.31
C VAL A 283 -7.59 -20.27 2.88
N CYS A 284 -8.34 -19.26 3.33
CA CYS A 284 -9.74 -19.10 2.95
C CYS A 284 -9.93 -18.90 1.44
N VAL A 285 -9.06 -18.14 0.76
CA VAL A 285 -9.09 -17.98 -0.70
C VAL A 285 -8.78 -19.29 -1.42
N VAL A 286 -7.84 -20.09 -0.92
CA VAL A 286 -7.52 -21.42 -1.47
C VAL A 286 -8.71 -22.37 -1.28
N VAL A 287 -9.32 -22.37 -0.09
CA VAL A 287 -10.53 -23.17 0.20
C VAL A 287 -11.67 -22.75 -0.74
N GLU A 288 -11.91 -21.45 -0.91
CA GLU A 288 -12.91 -20.93 -1.84
C GLU A 288 -12.65 -21.41 -3.28
N PHE A 289 -11.40 -21.40 -3.71
CA PHE A 289 -10.99 -21.93 -5.01
C PHE A 289 -11.27 -23.44 -5.15
N CYS A 290 -10.92 -24.24 -4.14
CA CYS A 290 -11.14 -25.68 -4.12
C CYS A 290 -12.64 -26.04 -4.11
N VAL A 291 -13.44 -25.35 -3.28
CA VAL A 291 -14.90 -25.53 -3.21
C VAL A 291 -15.55 -25.19 -4.56
N ARG A 292 -15.20 -24.04 -5.15
CA ARG A 292 -15.75 -23.65 -6.47
C ARG A 292 -15.36 -24.62 -7.58
N LYS A 293 -14.16 -25.20 -7.49
CA LYS A 293 -13.70 -26.22 -8.44
C LYS A 293 -14.50 -27.52 -8.31
N ARG A 294 -14.82 -27.95 -7.08
CA ARG A 294 -15.53 -29.21 -6.81
C ARG A 294 -17.06 -29.11 -7.00
N SER A 295 -17.66 -27.98 -6.64
CA SER A 295 -19.11 -27.75 -6.70
C SER A 295 -19.59 -27.17 -8.04
N GLY A 296 -18.68 -26.80 -8.95
CA GLY A 296 -19.00 -26.18 -10.23
C GLY A 296 -19.75 -24.84 -10.09
N HIS A 297 -20.51 -24.45 -11.12
CA HIS A 297 -21.31 -23.21 -11.11
C HIS A 297 -22.62 -23.30 -10.34
N LYS A 298 -23.02 -24.49 -9.86
CA LYS A 298 -24.36 -24.75 -9.29
C LYS A 298 -24.55 -24.26 -7.85
N GLY A 299 -23.48 -23.91 -7.13
CA GLY A 299 -23.52 -23.50 -5.72
C GLY A 299 -23.25 -22.01 -5.47
N ARG A 300 -23.49 -21.12 -6.44
CA ARG A 300 -23.21 -19.68 -6.25
C ARG A 300 -24.29 -19.06 -5.37
N LEU A 301 -23.91 -18.69 -4.15
CA LEU A 301 -24.75 -17.90 -3.26
C LEU A 301 -25.11 -16.57 -3.95
N HIS A 302 -26.34 -16.08 -3.76
CA HIS A 302 -26.77 -14.82 -4.33
C HIS A 302 -25.86 -13.67 -3.84
N TRP A 303 -25.54 -12.72 -4.72
CA TRP A 303 -24.58 -11.64 -4.43
C TRP A 303 -24.98 -10.81 -3.20
N ALA A 304 -26.28 -10.65 -2.97
CA ALA A 304 -26.82 -9.92 -1.82
C ALA A 304 -26.55 -10.62 -0.47
N ALA A 305 -26.32 -11.93 -0.46
CA ALA A 305 -25.90 -12.66 0.74
C ALA A 305 -24.38 -12.78 0.81
N SER A 306 -23.72 -13.10 -0.32
CA SER A 306 -22.28 -13.35 -0.33
C SER A 306 -21.45 -12.08 -0.05
N GLY A 307 -21.96 -10.91 -0.46
CA GLY A 307 -21.32 -9.62 -0.20
C GLY A 307 -21.22 -9.29 1.29
N PRO A 308 -22.35 -9.15 2.00
CA PRO A 308 -22.34 -8.91 3.45
C PRO A 308 -21.56 -9.96 4.23
N ILE A 309 -21.63 -11.24 3.87
CA ILE A 309 -20.84 -12.31 4.51
C ILE A 309 -19.33 -12.06 4.33
N THR A 310 -18.90 -11.72 3.12
CA THR A 310 -17.48 -11.44 2.83
C THR A 310 -17.00 -10.23 3.62
N VAL A 311 -17.75 -9.14 3.61
CA VAL A 311 -17.40 -7.91 4.34
C VAL A 311 -17.40 -8.15 5.85
N ALA A 312 -18.41 -8.84 6.38
CA ALA A 312 -18.47 -9.18 7.80
C ALA A 312 -17.29 -10.07 8.22
N PHE A 313 -16.90 -11.04 7.39
CA PHE A 313 -15.71 -11.87 7.64
C PHE A 313 -14.42 -11.04 7.67
N VAL A 314 -14.22 -10.14 6.69
CA VAL A 314 -13.06 -9.25 6.65
C VAL A 314 -13.02 -8.34 7.87
N ILE A 315 -14.12 -7.70 8.23
CA ILE A 315 -14.19 -6.81 9.41
C ILE A 315 -13.95 -7.60 10.71
N SER A 316 -14.55 -8.78 10.85
CA SER A 316 -14.41 -9.60 12.06
C SER A 316 -12.97 -10.09 12.24
N THR A 317 -12.34 -10.56 11.16
CA THR A 317 -10.94 -11.00 11.20
C THR A 317 -9.99 -9.82 11.38
N ALA A 318 -10.31 -8.64 10.84
CA ALA A 318 -9.52 -7.42 11.07
C ALA A 318 -9.61 -6.96 12.53
N ALA A 319 -10.80 -7.05 13.15
CA ALA A 319 -10.99 -6.80 14.58
C ALA A 319 -10.09 -7.68 15.45
N TRP A 320 -9.95 -8.94 15.05
CA TRP A 320 -9.29 -9.96 15.83
C TRP A 320 -7.76 -9.96 15.67
N LEU A 321 -7.24 -9.75 14.45
CA LEU A 321 -5.83 -9.98 14.16
C LEU A 321 -5.11 -8.77 13.55
N PHE A 322 -5.83 -7.80 13.00
CA PHE A 322 -5.22 -6.67 12.29
C PHE A 322 -5.13 -5.40 13.15
N PHE A 323 -6.21 -5.01 13.81
CA PHE A 323 -6.24 -3.79 14.62
C PHE A 323 -5.61 -3.90 16.02
N PRO A 324 -5.66 -5.05 16.74
CA PRO A 324 -5.15 -5.12 18.11
C PRO A 324 -3.69 -4.69 18.28
N PRO A 325 -2.74 -5.03 17.38
CA PRO A 325 -1.36 -4.54 17.49
C PRO A 325 -1.26 -3.01 17.43
N LEU A 326 -2.02 -2.36 16.53
CA LEU A 326 -1.99 -0.90 16.39
C LEU A 326 -2.58 -0.19 17.62
N LEU A 327 -3.64 -0.76 18.19
CA LEU A 327 -4.34 -0.20 19.34
C LEU A 327 -3.58 -0.41 20.65
N ARG A 328 -2.91 -1.57 20.81
CA ARG A 328 -2.12 -1.91 22.01
C ARG A 328 -0.96 -0.93 22.22
N ASP A 329 -0.31 -0.53 21.13
CA ASP A 329 0.84 0.39 21.16
C ASP A 329 0.46 1.86 20.92
N GLY A 330 -0.84 2.19 20.97
CA GLY A 330 -1.35 3.56 20.89
C GLY A 330 -0.99 4.29 19.60
N VAL A 331 -0.86 3.56 18.48
CA VAL A 331 -0.55 4.16 17.17
C VAL A 331 -1.69 5.07 16.71
N ASP A 332 -2.93 4.69 16.99
CA ASP A 332 -4.11 5.50 16.67
C ASP A 332 -4.10 6.84 17.42
N GLU A 333 -3.73 6.84 18.71
CA GLU A 333 -3.61 8.07 19.50
C GLU A 333 -2.47 8.96 19.02
N ARG A 334 -1.33 8.37 18.67
CA ARG A 334 -0.20 9.11 18.08
C ARG A 334 -0.59 9.75 16.75
N LEU A 335 -1.26 8.99 15.88
CA LEU A 335 -1.74 9.49 14.59
C LEU A 335 -2.72 10.66 14.76
N MET A 336 -3.70 10.53 15.66
CA MET A 336 -4.67 11.60 15.94
C MET A 336 -3.98 12.86 16.48
N LYS A 337 -3.01 12.69 17.39
CA LYS A 337 -2.22 13.81 17.93
C LYS A 337 -1.40 14.48 16.84
N GLU A 338 -0.67 13.71 16.02
CA GLU A 338 0.12 14.24 14.89
C GLU A 338 -0.73 15.05 13.93
N PHE A 339 -1.92 14.54 13.58
CA PHE A 339 -2.84 15.22 12.70
C PHE A 339 -3.32 16.56 13.29
N LYS A 340 -3.74 16.56 14.56
CA LYS A 340 -4.16 17.77 15.28
C LYS A 340 -3.03 18.81 15.33
N HIS A 341 -1.80 18.38 15.66
CA HIS A 341 -0.64 19.26 15.69
C HIS A 341 -0.31 19.86 14.31
N GLY A 342 -0.45 19.09 13.23
CA GLY A 342 -0.28 19.59 11.86
C GLY A 342 -1.27 20.69 11.52
N VAL A 343 -2.56 20.48 11.84
CA VAL A 343 -3.61 21.49 11.65
C VAL A 343 -3.33 22.74 12.49
N ASP A 344 -2.99 22.58 13.77
CA ASP A 344 -2.70 23.68 14.69
C ASP A 344 -1.46 24.50 14.31
N CYS A 345 -0.47 23.92 13.63
CA CYS A 345 0.69 24.68 13.11
C CYS A 345 0.38 25.39 11.79
N MET A 346 -0.62 24.94 11.02
CA MET A 346 -1.03 25.56 9.74
C MET A 346 -2.04 26.71 9.92
N MET A 347 -2.98 26.58 10.86
CA MET A 347 -4.05 27.57 11.10
C MET A 347 -3.60 28.96 11.63
N PRO A 348 -2.51 29.13 12.41
CA PRO A 348 -2.05 30.43 12.88
C PRO A 348 -1.59 31.36 11.75
N ASN A 349 -1.25 30.80 10.58
CA ASN A 349 -0.87 31.59 9.41
C ASN A 349 -2.09 32.16 8.66
N PHE A 350 -3.31 31.63 8.87
CA PHE A 350 -4.52 32.18 8.25
C PHE A 350 -5.07 33.40 8.99
N TYR A 351 -4.91 33.48 10.31
CA TYR A 351 -5.35 34.62 11.12
C TYR A 351 -4.40 35.82 11.12
N ARG A 352 -3.23 35.71 10.48
CA ARG A 352 -2.28 36.84 10.32
C ARG A 352 -2.50 37.68 9.06
N PHE A 353 -3.46 37.30 8.21
CA PHE A 353 -3.81 38.00 6.97
C PHE A 353 -5.18 38.70 7.02
N TYR A 354 -5.77 38.81 8.21
CA TYR A 354 -6.96 39.65 8.47
C TYR A 354 -6.65 40.71 9.52
#